data_AF-A0AA88TQT3-F1
#
_entry.id   AF-A0AA88TQT3-F1
#
_cell.length_a   1.000
_cell.length_b   1.000
_cell.length_c   1.000
_cell.angle_alpha   90.00
_cell.angle_beta   90.00
_cell.angle_gamma   90.00
#
_symmetry.space_group_name_H-M   'P 1'
#
loop_
_entity.id
_entity.type
_entity.pdbx_description
1 polymer ?
#
loop_
_entity_poly.entity_id
_entity_poly.type
_entity_poly.pdbx_seq_one_letter_code
_entity_poly.pdbx_strand_id
1 'polypeptide(L)'
;MGATCVSESPPINLVLRNIVESFRVRQQSSEAEAEQSNQERQERKSTESVEDRCTVHGKKLFFFCEDDQETLCTVCQYSKKHKDHRVIPLEEAAQELKEKVRRSLWPLKEDLMTFQAKKDECLKTTQHIKEQTRLTKDLIKKDFEQLRHFLRLEEAARISMLEDEAEMKSEIMQVKLEEVSNNIVSLSNTIQNRETDLEREDIEFLQAYKSYTDSVPYSPQDSNVLASDSLIDVSKHVGNLKFKVWEKMLGQVQYSVHCWEVVVGNKTKWDLGVVKESVSRQGILNVNTESGFWALALREGGQYCASTKPWTKVYVKRKPHRIRVSLNNREVSFYDPFDMTHIYTFSDLPTEKLVPFFSPCVSDQGSNSEPLRIMPVKVAVTITPELAD
;
A
#
# COMPACT_ATOMS: atom_id res chain seq x y z
N MET A 1 23.16 -26.46 12.50
CA MET A 1 23.90 -26.09 11.27
C MET A 1 23.29 -24.79 10.77
N GLY A 2 23.94 -23.66 11.04
CA GLY A 2 23.42 -22.34 10.69
C GLY A 2 23.84 -21.95 9.27
N ALA A 3 22.89 -21.50 8.47
CA ALA A 3 23.14 -20.88 7.17
C ALA A 3 23.02 -19.36 7.33
N THR A 4 24.15 -18.67 7.27
CA THR A 4 24.24 -17.20 7.21
C THR A 4 23.96 -16.74 5.78
N CYS A 5 22.85 -16.03 5.57
CA CYS A 5 22.61 -15.30 4.33
C CYS A 5 23.43 -14.00 4.34
N VAL A 6 24.42 -13.94 3.45
CA VAL A 6 25.22 -12.75 3.16
C VAL A 6 24.31 -11.68 2.55
N SER A 7 24.29 -10.49 3.15
CA SER A 7 23.62 -9.32 2.63
C SER A 7 24.35 -8.81 1.39
N GLU A 8 24.03 -9.34 0.21
CA GLU A 8 24.47 -8.71 -1.04
C GLU A 8 23.69 -7.39 -1.20
N SER A 9 24.41 -6.31 -0.90
CA SER A 9 23.99 -4.96 -1.26
C SER A 9 23.76 -4.93 -2.77
N PRO A 10 22.67 -4.34 -3.29
CA PRO A 10 22.46 -4.27 -4.73
C PRO A 10 23.68 -3.61 -5.39
N PRO A 11 24.08 -4.05 -6.60
CA PRO A 11 25.29 -3.55 -7.24
C PRO A 11 25.20 -2.04 -7.33
N ILE A 12 26.14 -1.39 -6.64
CA ILE A 12 26.28 0.06 -6.64
C ILE A 12 26.47 0.46 -8.09
N ASN A 13 25.52 1.21 -8.64
CA ASN A 13 25.64 1.75 -9.98
C ASN A 13 26.81 2.73 -9.96
N LEU A 14 28.00 2.24 -10.33
CA LEU A 14 29.26 2.96 -10.29
C LEU A 14 29.19 4.23 -11.13
N VAL A 15 28.37 4.24 -12.18
CA VAL A 15 28.13 5.43 -13.01
C VAL A 15 27.42 6.51 -12.20
N LEU A 16 26.34 6.18 -11.48
CA LEU A 16 25.63 7.15 -10.63
C LEU A 16 26.49 7.62 -9.45
N ARG A 17 27.27 6.72 -8.84
CA ARG A 17 28.19 7.09 -7.77
C ARG A 17 29.28 8.04 -8.28
N ASN A 18 29.89 7.74 -9.43
CA ASN A 18 30.90 8.59 -10.05
C ASN A 18 30.31 9.93 -10.50
N ILE A 19 29.05 9.98 -10.95
CA ILE A 19 28.35 11.24 -11.26
C ILE A 19 28.14 12.06 -9.99
N VAL A 20 27.68 11.47 -8.89
CA VAL A 20 27.47 12.17 -7.60
C VAL A 20 28.80 12.62 -6.98
N GLU A 21 29.83 11.78 -7.01
CA GLU A 21 31.17 12.13 -6.53
C GLU A 21 31.83 13.20 -7.41
N SER A 22 31.70 13.14 -8.73
CA SER A 22 32.18 14.21 -9.64
C SER A 22 31.43 15.53 -9.45
N PHE A 23 30.14 15.49 -9.08
CA PHE A 23 29.36 16.68 -8.74
C PHE A 23 29.74 17.26 -7.37
N ARG A 24 30.04 16.42 -6.37
CA ARG A 24 30.57 16.86 -5.07
C ARG A 24 31.94 17.51 -5.22
N VAL A 25 32.82 16.91 -6.02
CA VAL A 25 34.11 17.49 -6.35
C VAL A 25 33.90 18.83 -7.07
N ARG A 26 33.01 18.94 -8.08
CA ARG A 26 32.69 20.23 -8.73
C ARG A 26 32.09 21.28 -7.80
N GLN A 27 31.27 20.90 -6.82
CA GLN A 27 30.74 21.85 -5.83
C GLN A 27 31.84 22.37 -4.91
N GLN A 28 32.69 21.47 -4.40
CA GLN A 28 33.84 21.84 -3.56
C GLN A 28 34.88 22.66 -4.36
N SER A 29 35.07 22.35 -5.65
CA SER A 29 35.85 23.16 -6.58
C SER A 29 35.20 24.53 -6.80
N SER A 30 33.87 24.63 -6.91
CA SER A 30 33.21 25.94 -7.10
C SER A 30 33.26 26.84 -5.85
N GLU A 31 33.27 26.25 -4.66
CA GLU A 31 33.44 26.99 -3.39
C GLU A 31 34.91 27.42 -3.20
N ALA A 32 35.87 26.55 -3.52
CA ALA A 32 37.30 26.87 -3.52
C ALA A 32 37.69 27.88 -4.63
N GLU A 33 37.07 27.81 -5.81
CA GLU A 33 37.24 28.76 -6.92
C GLU A 33 36.58 30.11 -6.60
N ALA A 34 35.49 30.14 -5.82
CA ALA A 34 34.89 31.38 -5.34
C ALA A 34 35.79 32.09 -4.31
N GLU A 35 36.45 31.34 -3.43
CA GLU A 35 37.44 31.86 -2.47
C GLU A 35 38.75 32.28 -3.15
N GLN A 36 39.26 31.52 -4.12
CA GLN A 36 40.40 31.90 -4.96
C GLN A 36 40.09 33.11 -5.85
N SER A 37 38.88 33.23 -6.42
CA SER A 37 38.54 34.39 -7.24
C SER A 37 38.43 35.69 -6.43
N ASN A 38 38.12 35.60 -5.14
CA ASN A 38 38.12 36.75 -4.23
C ASN A 38 39.54 37.15 -3.80
N GLN A 39 40.45 36.19 -3.59
CA GLN A 39 41.88 36.46 -3.40
C GLN A 39 42.54 37.03 -4.66
N GLU A 40 42.28 36.47 -5.85
CA GLU A 40 42.79 37.00 -7.12
C GLU A 40 42.21 38.39 -7.46
N ARG A 41 40.96 38.71 -7.05
CA ARG A 41 40.39 40.06 -7.19
C ARG A 41 41.06 41.09 -6.29
N GLN A 42 41.62 40.67 -5.16
CA GLN A 42 42.38 41.55 -4.25
C GLN A 42 43.83 41.72 -4.72
N GLU A 43 44.47 40.70 -5.29
CA GLU A 43 45.84 40.81 -5.84
C GLU A 43 45.90 41.54 -7.19
N ARG A 44 44.86 41.47 -8.03
CA ARG A 44 44.79 42.25 -9.29
C ARG A 44 44.49 43.74 -9.09
N LYS A 45 44.28 44.19 -7.84
CA LYS A 45 44.08 45.62 -7.52
C LYS A 45 45.39 46.36 -7.21
N SER A 46 46.52 45.65 -7.16
CA SER A 46 47.85 46.20 -6.86
C SER A 46 48.90 45.94 -7.95
N THR A 47 48.50 45.46 -9.13
CA THR A 47 49.36 45.43 -10.32
C THR A 47 48.95 46.55 -11.27
N GLU A 48 49.88 47.46 -11.51
CA GLU A 48 49.76 48.60 -12.42
C GLU A 48 49.23 48.18 -13.79
N SER A 49 48.43 49.07 -14.38
CA SER A 49 47.90 48.96 -15.74
C SER A 49 48.95 48.51 -16.76
N VAL A 50 48.91 47.23 -17.16
CA VAL A 50 49.52 46.80 -18.41
C VAL A 50 48.81 47.58 -19.51
N GLU A 51 49.50 48.57 -20.09
CA GLU A 51 48.92 49.35 -21.18
C GLU A 51 48.51 48.40 -22.32
N ASP A 52 47.23 48.42 -22.70
CA ASP A 52 46.67 47.64 -23.81
C ASP A 52 47.30 48.06 -25.14
N ARG A 53 48.45 47.47 -25.49
CA ARG A 53 49.26 47.81 -26.66
C ARG A 53 49.19 46.70 -27.70
N CYS A 54 49.07 47.10 -28.97
CA CYS A 54 49.11 46.21 -30.11
C CYS A 54 50.46 45.49 -30.17
N THR A 55 50.43 44.17 -30.32
CA THR A 55 51.61 43.30 -30.36
C THR A 55 52.51 43.55 -31.56
N VAL A 56 51.95 44.04 -32.68
CA VAL A 56 52.69 44.30 -33.93
C VAL A 56 53.31 45.70 -33.95
N HIS A 57 52.60 46.70 -33.43
CA HIS A 57 52.98 48.11 -33.59
C HIS A 57 53.37 48.80 -32.26
N GLY A 58 53.17 48.14 -31.11
CA GLY A 58 53.44 48.70 -29.79
C GLY A 58 52.62 49.96 -29.46
N LYS A 59 51.55 50.24 -30.21
CA LYS A 59 50.64 51.39 -30.03
C LYS A 59 49.39 50.98 -29.27
N LYS A 60 48.79 51.91 -28.53
CA LYS A 60 47.56 51.68 -27.77
C LYS A 60 46.41 51.21 -28.68
N LEU A 61 45.65 50.23 -28.21
CA LEU A 61 44.44 49.72 -28.86
C LEU A 61 43.28 50.69 -28.63
N PHE A 62 42.59 51.05 -29.70
CA PHE A 62 41.47 52.01 -29.67
C PHE A 62 40.26 51.54 -30.46
N PHE A 63 40.40 50.49 -31.28
CA PHE A 63 39.38 50.08 -32.21
C PHE A 63 39.13 48.57 -32.13
N PHE A 64 37.99 48.12 -32.63
CA PHE A 64 37.61 46.72 -32.74
C PHE A 64 37.06 46.46 -34.14
N CYS A 65 37.57 45.43 -34.80
CA CYS A 65 37.05 44.94 -36.07
C CYS A 65 35.97 43.91 -35.78
N GLU A 66 34.73 44.17 -36.20
CA GLU A 66 33.62 43.23 -35.92
C GLU A 66 33.67 41.96 -36.77
N ASP A 67 34.13 42.08 -38.01
CA ASP A 67 34.24 40.95 -38.95
C ASP A 67 35.26 39.91 -38.46
N ASP A 68 36.44 40.37 -38.03
CA ASP A 68 37.53 39.49 -37.56
C ASP A 68 37.51 39.24 -36.04
N GLN A 69 36.71 40.00 -35.28
CA GLN A 69 36.69 40.00 -33.81
C GLN A 69 38.04 40.32 -33.16
N GLU A 70 38.79 41.25 -33.75
CA GLU A 70 40.15 41.62 -33.32
C GLU A 70 40.21 43.07 -32.79
N THR A 71 41.07 43.32 -31.79
CA THR A 71 41.36 44.68 -31.31
C THR A 71 42.49 45.31 -32.13
N LEU A 72 42.29 46.56 -32.54
CA LEU A 72 43.18 47.27 -33.45
C LEU A 72 43.75 48.54 -32.79
N CYS A 73 45.02 48.81 -33.09
CA CYS A 73 45.61 50.13 -32.84
C CYS A 73 45.39 51.06 -34.04
N THR A 74 45.76 52.32 -33.90
CA THR A 74 45.66 53.36 -34.94
C THR A 74 46.34 53.00 -36.26
N VAL A 75 47.34 52.11 -36.26
CA VAL A 75 48.03 51.66 -37.48
C VAL A 75 47.29 50.50 -38.14
N CYS A 76 46.81 49.52 -37.35
CA CYS A 76 46.12 48.33 -37.89
C CYS A 76 44.81 48.67 -38.61
N GLN A 77 44.11 49.73 -38.17
CA GLN A 77 42.86 50.19 -38.79
C GLN A 77 43.03 50.53 -40.28
N TYR A 78 44.17 51.11 -40.68
CA TYR A 78 44.46 51.46 -42.08
C TYR A 78 45.18 50.35 -42.85
N SER A 79 45.40 49.20 -42.22
CA SER A 79 46.05 48.08 -42.90
C SER A 79 45.15 47.53 -44.01
N LYS A 80 45.77 46.96 -45.05
CA LYS A 80 45.02 46.29 -46.12
C LYS A 80 44.13 45.15 -45.61
N LYS A 81 44.43 44.57 -44.43
CA LYS A 81 43.66 43.48 -43.82
C LYS A 81 42.25 43.91 -43.41
N HIS A 82 42.09 45.13 -42.89
CA HIS A 82 40.80 45.63 -42.37
C HIS A 82 40.22 46.76 -43.22
N LYS A 83 40.71 46.96 -44.45
CA LYS A 83 40.37 48.11 -45.30
C LYS A 83 38.88 48.24 -45.58
N ASP A 84 38.19 47.11 -45.71
CA ASP A 84 36.77 47.03 -46.05
C ASP A 84 35.93 46.42 -44.89
N HIS A 85 36.50 46.32 -43.68
CA HIS A 85 35.82 45.75 -42.51
C HIS A 85 35.14 46.84 -41.67
N ARG A 86 34.11 46.46 -40.92
CA ARG A 86 33.46 47.36 -39.97
C ARG A 86 34.33 47.47 -38.71
N VAL A 87 34.90 48.66 -38.54
CA VAL A 87 35.74 49.00 -37.38
C VAL A 87 35.07 50.08 -36.55
N ILE A 88 34.85 49.80 -35.27
CA ILE A 88 34.21 50.71 -34.30
C ILE A 88 35.17 50.98 -33.13
N PRO A 89 34.95 52.04 -32.33
CA PRO A 89 35.72 52.28 -31.11
C PRO A 89 35.68 51.08 -30.15
N LEU A 90 36.81 50.80 -29.51
CA LEU A 90 36.99 49.64 -28.64
C LEU A 90 36.00 49.65 -27.47
N GLU A 91 35.76 50.81 -26.87
CA GLU A 91 34.84 50.98 -25.75
C GLU A 91 33.38 50.70 -26.16
N GLU A 92 32.99 51.16 -27.36
CA GLU A 92 31.65 50.91 -27.93
C GLU A 92 31.45 49.42 -28.23
N ALA A 93 32.41 48.78 -28.90
CA ALA A 93 32.39 47.33 -29.15
C ALA A 93 32.31 46.53 -27.85
N ALA A 94 33.12 46.90 -26.85
CA ALA A 94 33.13 46.23 -25.55
C ALA A 94 31.78 46.38 -24.84
N GLN A 95 31.13 47.55 -24.93
CA GLN A 95 29.81 47.77 -24.36
C GLN A 95 28.74 46.95 -25.09
N GLU A 96 28.72 46.95 -26.42
CA GLU A 96 27.76 46.18 -27.21
C GLU A 96 27.89 44.67 -27.00
N LEU A 97 29.12 44.13 -26.98
CA LEU A 97 29.38 42.73 -26.71
C LEU A 97 29.03 42.36 -25.25
N LYS A 98 29.33 43.22 -24.28
CA LYS A 98 28.88 43.03 -22.88
C LYS A 98 27.36 42.99 -22.77
N GLU A 99 26.65 43.87 -23.47
CA GLU A 99 25.19 43.84 -23.53
C GLU A 99 24.65 42.59 -24.24
N LYS A 100 25.31 42.14 -25.30
CA LYS A 100 24.98 40.87 -25.98
C LYS A 100 25.12 39.67 -25.04
N VAL A 101 26.19 39.62 -24.26
CA VAL A 101 26.41 38.59 -23.23
C VAL A 101 25.39 38.72 -22.10
N ARG A 102 25.07 39.93 -21.63
CA ARG A 102 24.02 40.15 -20.60
C ARG A 102 22.66 39.64 -21.08
N ARG A 103 22.29 39.91 -22.33
CA ARG A 103 21.06 39.41 -22.95
C ARG A 103 21.05 37.88 -23.02
N SER A 104 22.17 37.22 -23.35
CA SER A 104 22.24 35.76 -23.35
C SER A 104 22.29 35.14 -21.94
N LEU A 105 22.77 35.87 -20.93
CA LEU A 105 22.79 35.40 -19.53
C LEU A 105 21.40 35.38 -18.89
N TRP A 106 20.50 36.25 -19.34
CA TRP A 106 19.12 36.31 -18.80
C TRP A 106 18.36 34.97 -18.93
N PRO A 107 18.19 34.37 -20.12
CA PRO A 107 17.48 33.09 -20.24
C PRO A 107 18.19 31.95 -19.50
N LEU A 108 19.52 31.96 -19.43
CA LEU A 108 20.27 30.94 -18.67
C LEU A 108 19.98 31.01 -17.17
N LYS A 109 19.77 32.21 -16.60
CA LYS A 109 19.37 32.36 -15.20
C LYS A 109 17.94 31.88 -14.96
N GLU A 110 17.04 32.13 -15.90
CA GLU A 110 15.65 31.65 -15.85
C GLU A 110 15.59 30.12 -15.94
N ASP A 111 16.34 29.52 -16.86
CA ASP A 111 16.50 28.07 -16.98
C ASP A 111 17.05 27.46 -15.68
N LEU A 112 18.05 28.09 -15.06
CA LEU A 112 18.58 27.64 -13.77
C LEU A 112 17.49 27.62 -12.69
N MET A 113 16.67 28.67 -12.59
CA MET A 113 15.56 28.73 -11.63
C MET A 113 14.51 27.65 -11.91
N THR A 114 14.17 27.42 -13.19
CA THR A 114 13.20 26.37 -13.55
C THR A 114 13.73 24.97 -13.26
N PHE A 115 15.01 24.69 -13.52
CA PHE A 115 15.63 23.42 -13.17
C PHE A 115 15.71 23.20 -11.66
N GLN A 116 15.96 24.25 -10.88
CA GLN A 116 15.92 24.18 -9.41
C GLN A 116 14.50 23.85 -8.92
N ALA A 117 13.47 24.49 -9.44
CA ALA A 117 12.08 24.17 -9.10
C ALA A 117 11.71 22.72 -9.46
N LYS A 118 12.10 22.25 -10.65
CA LYS A 118 11.91 20.85 -11.07
C LYS A 118 12.66 19.86 -10.17
N LYS A 119 13.89 20.19 -9.75
CA LYS A 119 14.64 19.38 -8.80
C LYS A 119 13.88 19.23 -7.48
N ASP A 120 13.37 20.32 -6.93
CA ASP A 120 12.61 20.29 -5.67
C ASP A 120 11.32 19.47 -5.80
N GLU A 121 10.63 19.56 -6.94
CA GLU A 121 9.46 18.73 -7.26
C GLU A 121 9.81 17.23 -7.34
N CYS A 122 10.91 16.87 -8.00
CA CYS A 122 11.39 15.49 -8.04
C CYS A 122 11.76 14.95 -6.64
N LEU A 123 12.38 15.76 -5.80
CA LEU A 123 12.72 15.38 -4.42
C LEU A 123 11.45 15.13 -3.59
N LYS A 124 10.45 16.01 -3.68
CA LYS A 124 9.14 15.85 -3.03
C LYS A 124 8.44 14.57 -3.50
N THR A 125 8.42 14.34 -4.81
CA THR A 125 7.82 13.12 -5.41
C THR A 125 8.51 11.86 -4.90
N THR A 126 9.84 11.86 -4.82
CA THR A 126 10.63 10.73 -4.31
C THR A 126 10.31 10.43 -2.84
N GLN A 127 10.22 11.47 -2.01
CA GLN A 127 9.83 11.32 -0.60
C GLN A 127 8.40 10.75 -0.49
N HIS A 128 7.48 11.23 -1.33
CA HIS A 128 6.12 10.73 -1.37
C HIS A 128 6.04 9.25 -1.75
N ILE A 129 6.78 8.82 -2.78
CA ILE A 129 6.86 7.40 -3.18
C ILE A 129 7.34 6.52 -2.02
N LYS A 130 8.34 6.98 -1.26
CA LYS A 130 8.84 6.24 -0.09
C LYS A 130 7.77 6.07 0.98
N GLU A 131 7.06 7.16 1.32
CA GLU A 131 6.02 7.12 2.34
C GLU A 131 4.81 6.28 1.91
N GLN A 132 4.36 6.42 0.67
CA GLN A 132 3.34 5.56 0.07
C GLN A 132 3.74 4.08 0.15
N THR A 133 4.97 3.76 -0.25
CA THR A 133 5.48 2.38 -0.18
C THR A 133 5.45 1.84 1.24
N ARG A 134 5.83 2.65 2.23
CA ARG A 134 5.81 2.27 3.65
C ARG A 134 4.38 1.99 4.12
N LEU A 135 3.46 2.93 3.88
CA LEU A 135 2.06 2.82 4.29
C LEU A 135 1.36 1.63 3.63
N THR A 136 1.59 1.41 2.33
CA THR A 136 1.04 0.25 1.61
C THR A 136 1.60 -1.06 2.17
N LYS A 137 2.90 -1.12 2.50
CA LYS A 137 3.49 -2.31 3.15
C LYS A 137 2.86 -2.58 4.51
N ASP A 138 2.66 -1.54 5.31
CA ASP A 138 2.06 -1.68 6.65
C ASP A 138 0.59 -2.14 6.56
N LEU A 139 -0.17 -1.62 5.59
CA LEU A 139 -1.54 -2.07 5.33
C LEU A 139 -1.57 -3.54 4.89
N ILE A 140 -0.74 -3.93 3.91
CA ILE A 140 -0.64 -5.34 3.48
C ILE A 140 -0.33 -6.24 4.68
N LYS A 141 0.66 -5.89 5.50
CA LYS A 141 1.01 -6.69 6.69
C LYS A 141 -0.17 -6.82 7.64
N LYS A 142 -0.87 -5.72 7.93
CA LYS A 142 -2.04 -5.69 8.81
C LYS A 142 -3.15 -6.61 8.29
N ASP A 143 -3.46 -6.56 6.99
CA ASP A 143 -4.50 -7.40 6.39
C ASP A 143 -4.13 -8.89 6.48
N PHE A 144 -2.86 -9.24 6.22
CA PHE A 144 -2.38 -10.62 6.38
C PHE A 144 -2.36 -11.08 7.84
N GLU A 145 -2.07 -10.19 8.80
CA GLU A 145 -2.14 -10.50 10.23
C GLU A 145 -3.57 -10.80 10.68
N GLN A 146 -4.56 -10.06 10.17
CA GLN A 146 -5.98 -10.34 10.44
C GLN A 146 -6.39 -11.72 9.92
N LEU A 147 -6.02 -12.05 8.68
CA LEU A 147 -6.29 -13.38 8.11
C LEU A 147 -5.61 -14.50 8.90
N ARG A 148 -4.34 -14.32 9.28
CA ARG A 148 -3.62 -15.31 10.12
C ARG A 148 -4.26 -15.48 11.48
N HIS A 149 -4.69 -14.38 12.11
CA HIS A 149 -5.37 -14.43 13.39
C HIS A 149 -6.69 -15.20 13.30
N PHE A 150 -7.52 -14.89 12.29
CA PHE A 150 -8.74 -15.63 12.00
C PHE A 150 -8.48 -17.13 11.83
N LEU A 151 -7.48 -17.51 11.01
CA LEU A 151 -7.13 -18.91 10.78
C LEU A 151 -6.72 -19.63 12.07
N ARG A 152 -5.94 -18.98 12.95
CA ARG A 152 -5.58 -19.54 14.25
C ARG A 152 -6.80 -19.74 15.16
N LEU A 153 -7.76 -18.82 15.14
CA LEU A 153 -8.99 -18.95 15.93
C LEU A 153 -9.85 -20.12 15.43
N GLU A 154 -10.04 -20.24 14.11
CA GLU A 154 -10.78 -21.37 13.52
C GLU A 154 -10.08 -22.71 13.75
N GLU A 155 -8.75 -22.75 13.65
CA GLU A 155 -7.95 -23.93 13.98
C GLU A 155 -8.13 -24.33 15.45
N ALA A 156 -7.93 -23.40 16.39
CA ALA A 156 -8.09 -23.65 17.81
C ALA A 156 -9.51 -24.11 18.18
N ALA A 157 -10.53 -23.47 17.61
CA ALA A 157 -11.92 -23.87 17.81
C ALA A 157 -12.19 -25.30 17.31
N ARG A 158 -11.62 -25.67 16.16
CA ARG A 158 -11.77 -27.03 15.62
C ARG A 158 -11.05 -28.08 16.47
N ILE A 159 -9.86 -27.76 16.97
CA ILE A 159 -9.09 -28.64 17.86
C ILE A 159 -9.85 -28.83 19.18
N SER A 160 -10.37 -27.77 19.79
CA SER A 160 -11.16 -27.86 21.02
C SER A 160 -12.40 -28.75 20.85
N MET A 161 -13.15 -28.62 19.74
CA MET A 161 -14.28 -29.51 19.48
C MET A 161 -13.89 -30.99 19.33
N LEU A 162 -12.68 -31.27 18.85
CA LEU A 162 -12.14 -32.62 18.75
C LEU A 162 -11.72 -33.15 20.13
N GLU A 163 -11.08 -32.31 20.95
CA GLU A 163 -10.70 -32.64 22.32
C GLU A 163 -11.93 -32.96 23.18
N ASP A 164 -13.00 -32.16 23.11
CA ASP A 164 -14.25 -32.41 23.82
C ASP A 164 -14.89 -33.75 23.42
N GLU A 165 -14.86 -34.10 22.12
CA GLU A 165 -15.38 -35.39 21.65
C GLU A 165 -14.52 -36.56 22.14
N ALA A 166 -13.20 -36.38 22.18
CA ALA A 166 -12.28 -37.38 22.68
C ALA A 166 -12.46 -37.63 24.18
N GLU A 167 -12.64 -36.56 24.96
CA GLU A 167 -12.91 -36.63 26.40
C GLU A 167 -14.22 -37.37 26.68
N MET A 168 -15.32 -36.96 26.05
CA MET A 168 -16.63 -37.61 26.19
C MET A 168 -16.56 -39.10 25.83
N LYS A 169 -15.91 -39.47 24.72
CA LYS A 169 -15.78 -40.87 24.30
C LYS A 169 -14.88 -41.68 25.24
N SER A 170 -13.84 -41.06 25.81
CA SER A 170 -12.97 -41.66 26.81
C SER A 170 -13.72 -41.96 28.11
N GLU A 171 -14.51 -41.01 28.62
CA GLU A 171 -15.34 -41.20 29.83
C GLU A 171 -16.35 -42.34 29.65
N ILE A 172 -17.03 -42.39 28.50
CA ILE A 172 -17.95 -43.48 28.17
C ILE A 172 -17.23 -44.83 28.17
N MET A 173 -16.00 -44.88 27.65
CA MET A 173 -15.22 -46.12 27.65
C MET A 173 -14.75 -46.52 29.05
N GLN A 174 -14.44 -45.57 29.93
CA GLN A 174 -14.08 -45.84 31.33
C GLN A 174 -15.24 -46.49 32.10
N VAL A 175 -16.46 -45.93 32.00
CA VAL A 175 -17.65 -46.50 32.65
C VAL A 175 -17.89 -47.94 32.19
N LYS A 176 -17.73 -48.20 30.89
CA LYS A 176 -17.87 -49.55 30.32
C LYS A 176 -16.78 -50.50 30.79
N LEU A 177 -15.55 -50.02 30.94
CA LEU A 177 -14.45 -50.80 31.50
C LEU A 177 -14.76 -51.21 32.94
N GLU A 178 -15.32 -50.32 33.76
CA GLU A 178 -15.74 -50.63 35.13
C GLU A 178 -16.87 -51.65 35.17
N GLU A 179 -17.87 -51.52 34.29
CA GLU A 179 -18.96 -52.49 34.15
C GLU A 179 -18.43 -53.90 33.82
N VAL A 180 -17.57 -54.00 32.81
CA VAL A 180 -16.94 -55.26 32.43
C VAL A 180 -16.07 -55.80 33.55
N SER A 181 -15.33 -54.95 34.26
CA SER A 181 -14.49 -55.36 35.40
C SER A 181 -15.33 -55.92 36.55
N ASN A 182 -16.46 -55.30 36.86
CA ASN A 182 -17.41 -55.79 37.87
C ASN A 182 -18.01 -57.14 37.47
N ASN A 183 -18.36 -57.30 36.18
CA ASN A 183 -18.83 -58.58 35.65
C ASN A 183 -17.76 -59.67 35.75
N ILE A 184 -16.49 -59.35 35.46
CA ILE A 184 -15.36 -60.28 35.62
C ILE A 184 -15.23 -60.71 37.09
N VAL A 185 -15.24 -59.77 38.03
CA VAL A 185 -15.13 -60.08 39.48
C VAL A 185 -16.29 -60.96 39.95
N SER A 186 -17.53 -60.60 39.59
CA SER A 186 -18.73 -61.37 39.94
C SER A 186 -18.69 -62.81 39.40
N LEU A 187 -18.31 -62.96 38.13
CA LEU A 187 -18.19 -64.27 37.50
C LEU A 187 -17.03 -65.09 38.09
N SER A 188 -15.89 -64.45 38.36
CA SER A 188 -14.72 -65.09 38.98
C SER A 188 -15.05 -65.63 40.38
N ASN A 189 -15.73 -64.83 41.21
CA ASN A 189 -16.19 -65.29 42.53
C ASN A 189 -17.18 -66.46 42.42
N THR A 190 -18.06 -66.43 41.42
CA THR A 190 -19.01 -67.54 41.17
C THR A 190 -18.28 -68.82 40.76
N ILE A 191 -17.27 -68.72 39.89
CA ILE A 191 -16.43 -69.84 39.49
C ILE A 191 -15.69 -70.39 40.71
N GLN A 192 -15.00 -69.53 41.47
CA GLN A 192 -14.23 -69.93 42.64
C GLN A 192 -15.10 -70.60 43.71
N ASN A 193 -16.29 -70.06 44.01
CA ASN A 193 -17.21 -70.68 44.96
C ASN A 193 -17.57 -72.11 44.51
N ARG A 194 -17.91 -72.28 43.23
CA ARG A 194 -18.22 -73.61 42.68
C ARG A 194 -17.02 -74.55 42.71
N GLU A 195 -15.81 -74.06 42.41
CA GLU A 195 -14.58 -74.85 42.53
C GLU A 195 -14.34 -75.30 43.97
N THR A 196 -14.54 -74.42 44.96
CA THR A 196 -14.40 -74.81 46.39
C THR A 196 -15.49 -75.79 46.83
N ASP A 197 -16.69 -75.69 46.29
CA ASP A 197 -17.78 -76.61 46.61
C ASP A 197 -17.48 -78.03 46.08
N LEU A 198 -16.75 -78.16 44.96
CA LEU A 198 -16.29 -79.44 44.42
C LEU A 198 -15.23 -80.14 45.28
N GLU A 199 -14.51 -79.40 46.14
CA GLU A 199 -13.49 -79.95 47.03
C GLU A 199 -14.05 -80.43 48.39
N ARG A 200 -15.36 -80.23 48.65
CA ARG A 200 -16.01 -80.60 49.92
C ARG A 200 -16.31 -82.09 50.04
N GLU A 201 -16.58 -82.55 51.26
CA GLU A 201 -17.04 -83.91 51.53
C GLU A 201 -18.44 -84.18 50.94
N ASP A 202 -18.72 -85.43 50.57
CA ASP A 202 -19.89 -85.85 49.78
C ASP A 202 -21.24 -85.33 50.31
N ILE A 203 -21.46 -85.35 51.62
CA ILE A 203 -22.73 -84.90 52.23
C ILE A 203 -22.88 -83.38 52.10
N GLU A 204 -21.81 -82.62 52.31
CA GLU A 204 -21.81 -81.15 52.22
C GLU A 204 -21.97 -80.69 50.77
N PHE A 205 -21.30 -81.35 49.83
CA PHE A 205 -21.47 -81.11 48.40
C PHE A 205 -22.92 -81.33 47.95
N LEU A 206 -23.54 -82.44 48.35
CA LEU A 206 -24.94 -82.75 47.97
C LEU A 206 -25.93 -81.72 48.55
N GLN A 207 -25.67 -81.18 49.73
CA GLN A 207 -26.47 -80.09 50.31
C GLN A 207 -26.30 -78.77 49.53
N ALA A 208 -25.07 -78.42 49.15
CA ALA A 208 -24.78 -77.22 48.34
C ALA A 208 -25.32 -77.34 46.91
N TYR A 209 -25.25 -78.53 46.30
CA TYR A 209 -25.71 -78.81 44.94
C TYR A 209 -27.19 -78.49 44.71
N LYS A 210 -28.02 -78.76 45.73
CA LYS A 210 -29.45 -78.45 45.70
C LYS A 210 -29.74 -76.95 45.52
N SER A 211 -28.85 -76.08 46.00
CA SER A 211 -28.99 -74.63 45.81
C SER A 211 -28.67 -74.16 44.38
N TYR A 212 -27.85 -74.91 43.63
CA TYR A 212 -27.53 -74.57 42.24
C TYR A 212 -28.67 -74.92 41.29
N THR A 213 -29.38 -76.01 41.54
CA THR A 213 -30.50 -76.45 40.69
C THR A 213 -31.69 -75.50 40.75
N ASP A 214 -31.80 -74.71 41.82
CA ASP A 214 -32.84 -73.69 41.99
C ASP A 214 -32.43 -72.30 41.45
N SER A 215 -31.15 -72.10 41.08
CA SER A 215 -30.66 -70.84 40.52
C SER A 215 -30.72 -70.79 38.99
N VAL A 216 -31.10 -69.63 38.47
CA VAL A 216 -31.20 -69.37 37.02
C VAL A 216 -29.81 -69.49 36.38
N PRO A 217 -29.68 -70.13 35.19
CA PRO A 217 -28.41 -70.17 34.45
C PRO A 217 -27.88 -68.77 34.18
N TYR A 218 -26.60 -68.53 34.45
CA TYR A 218 -25.94 -67.27 34.10
C TYR A 218 -26.00 -67.08 32.57
N SER A 219 -26.78 -66.10 32.13
CA SER A 219 -26.77 -65.64 30.74
C SER A 219 -25.86 -64.41 30.68
N PRO A 220 -24.81 -64.40 29.84
CA PRO A 220 -24.06 -63.19 29.55
C PRO A 220 -25.04 -62.13 29.04
N GLN A 221 -25.03 -60.95 29.64
CA GLN A 221 -25.64 -59.79 29.00
C GLN A 221 -24.71 -59.38 27.87
N ASP A 222 -25.04 -59.84 26.66
CA ASP A 222 -24.39 -59.37 25.44
C ASP A 222 -24.72 -57.88 25.25
N SER A 223 -23.94 -57.02 25.88
CA SER A 223 -23.88 -55.61 25.51
C SER A 223 -22.98 -55.48 24.27
N ASN A 224 -23.38 -56.12 23.18
CA ASN A 224 -22.69 -56.12 21.88
C ASN A 224 -22.83 -54.78 21.12
N VAL A 225 -23.22 -53.70 21.79
CA VAL A 225 -23.48 -52.40 21.16
C VAL A 225 -22.20 -51.56 21.13
N LEU A 226 -21.09 -52.07 20.58
CA LEU A 226 -19.89 -51.26 20.41
C LEU A 226 -19.00 -51.64 19.23
N ALA A 227 -18.88 -50.70 18.29
CA ALA A 227 -17.59 -50.37 17.67
C ALA A 227 -17.66 -49.02 16.94
N SER A 228 -18.77 -48.74 16.23
CA SER A 228 -18.84 -47.60 15.32
C SER A 228 -18.92 -46.23 16.00
N ASP A 229 -19.56 -46.12 17.17
CA ASP A 229 -19.76 -44.82 17.86
C ASP A 229 -18.71 -44.51 18.94
N SER A 230 -17.80 -45.45 19.22
CA SER A 230 -16.78 -45.29 20.28
C SER A 230 -15.55 -44.52 19.84
N LEU A 231 -15.27 -44.53 18.53
CA LEU A 231 -14.10 -43.88 17.95
C LEU A 231 -14.44 -42.47 17.49
N ILE A 232 -13.43 -41.60 17.42
CA ILE A 232 -13.58 -40.24 16.92
C ILE A 232 -14.20 -40.22 15.52
N ASP A 233 -15.21 -39.37 15.31
CA ASP A 233 -15.74 -39.11 13.97
C ASP A 233 -14.81 -38.14 13.24
N VAL A 234 -13.77 -38.70 12.63
CA VAL A 234 -12.78 -37.93 11.86
C VAL A 234 -13.47 -37.11 10.76
N SER A 235 -14.48 -37.68 10.09
CA SER A 235 -15.17 -37.04 8.98
C SER A 235 -15.91 -35.77 9.38
N LYS A 236 -16.51 -35.74 10.57
CA LYS A 236 -17.12 -34.53 11.15
C LYS A 236 -16.11 -33.41 11.38
N HIS A 237 -14.88 -33.75 11.78
CA HIS A 237 -13.84 -32.79 12.11
C HIS A 237 -13.11 -32.26 10.87
N VAL A 238 -12.70 -33.13 9.94
CA VAL A 238 -11.91 -32.74 8.75
C VAL A 238 -12.74 -32.62 7.46
N GLY A 239 -13.96 -33.17 7.43
CA GLY A 239 -14.84 -33.16 6.26
C GLY A 239 -15.22 -31.75 5.84
N ASN A 240 -14.78 -31.39 4.63
CA ASN A 240 -14.92 -30.05 4.05
C ASN A 240 -14.36 -28.93 4.94
N LEU A 241 -13.39 -29.22 5.81
CA LEU A 241 -12.82 -28.24 6.74
C LEU A 241 -12.29 -27.01 6.00
N LYS A 242 -11.45 -27.22 4.99
CA LYS A 242 -10.88 -26.13 4.19
C LYS A 242 -11.95 -25.25 3.54
N PHE A 243 -13.01 -25.88 3.00
CA PHE A 243 -14.13 -25.16 2.38
C PHE A 243 -14.93 -24.34 3.39
N LYS A 244 -15.29 -24.92 4.55
CA LYS A 244 -16.02 -24.22 5.62
C LYS A 244 -15.21 -23.05 6.18
N VAL A 245 -13.90 -23.22 6.36
CA VAL A 245 -13.01 -22.13 6.81
C VAL A 245 -12.95 -21.03 5.76
N TRP A 246 -12.83 -21.37 4.48
CA TRP A 246 -12.85 -20.41 3.37
C TRP A 246 -14.17 -19.63 3.29
N GLU A 247 -15.31 -20.30 3.41
CA GLU A 247 -16.65 -19.68 3.41
C GLU A 247 -16.79 -18.67 4.56
N LYS A 248 -16.37 -19.05 5.77
CA LYS A 248 -16.36 -18.12 6.92
C LYS A 248 -15.39 -16.96 6.72
N MET A 249 -14.22 -17.22 6.14
CA MET A 249 -13.23 -16.18 5.82
C MET A 249 -13.81 -15.16 4.84
N LEU A 250 -14.62 -15.59 3.87
CA LEU A 250 -15.31 -14.69 2.94
C LEU A 250 -16.22 -13.69 3.68
N GLY A 251 -16.85 -14.11 4.78
CA GLY A 251 -17.64 -13.22 5.64
C GLY A 251 -16.82 -12.20 6.44
N GLN A 252 -15.51 -12.43 6.63
CA GLN A 252 -14.59 -11.52 7.31
C GLN A 252 -13.89 -10.56 6.35
N VAL A 253 -13.83 -10.87 5.06
CA VAL A 253 -13.16 -10.04 4.05
C VAL A 253 -14.15 -8.99 3.51
N GLN A 254 -13.85 -7.71 3.72
CA GLN A 254 -14.54 -6.60 3.03
C GLN A 254 -14.15 -6.59 1.55
N TYR A 255 -14.88 -7.34 0.72
CA TYR A 255 -14.68 -7.33 -0.72
C TYR A 255 -15.29 -6.06 -1.33
N SER A 256 -14.43 -5.11 -1.73
CA SER A 256 -14.85 -3.98 -2.57
C SER A 256 -14.81 -4.39 -4.04
N VAL A 257 -15.99 -4.61 -4.61
CA VAL A 257 -16.19 -5.09 -5.99
C VAL A 257 -15.70 -4.05 -7.01
N HIS A 258 -15.81 -2.77 -6.67
CA HIS A 258 -15.47 -1.67 -7.57
C HIS A 258 -14.68 -0.59 -6.83
N CYS A 259 -13.53 -0.20 -7.39
CA CYS A 259 -12.69 0.85 -6.84
C CYS A 259 -12.19 1.75 -7.97
N TRP A 260 -12.33 3.06 -7.81
CA TRP A 260 -11.80 4.06 -8.74
C TRP A 260 -11.26 5.27 -8.00
N GLU A 261 -10.40 6.02 -8.67
CA GLU A 261 -9.80 7.22 -8.12
C GLU A 261 -10.06 8.43 -9.01
N VAL A 262 -10.35 9.55 -8.37
CA VAL A 262 -10.66 10.82 -9.02
C VAL A 262 -9.64 11.86 -8.56
N VAL A 263 -8.91 12.46 -9.48
CA VAL A 263 -8.14 13.67 -9.23
C VAL A 263 -9.11 14.84 -9.10
N VAL A 264 -9.13 15.45 -7.90
CA VAL A 264 -9.93 16.63 -7.58
C VAL A 264 -9.11 17.92 -7.62
N GLY A 265 -7.77 17.82 -7.61
CA GLY A 265 -6.86 18.95 -7.80
C GLY A 265 -7.05 20.04 -6.75
N ASN A 266 -6.96 21.30 -7.19
CA ASN A 266 -7.14 22.46 -6.32
C ASN A 266 -8.57 23.00 -6.30
N LYS A 267 -9.52 22.30 -6.93
CA LYS A 267 -10.94 22.67 -6.96
C LYS A 267 -11.48 23.04 -5.59
N THR A 268 -12.45 23.96 -5.60
CA THR A 268 -13.11 24.48 -4.40
C THR A 268 -14.51 23.92 -4.20
N LYS A 269 -15.11 23.30 -5.23
CA LYS A 269 -16.47 22.72 -5.19
C LYS A 269 -16.55 21.51 -6.11
N TRP A 270 -17.13 20.40 -5.64
CA TRP A 270 -17.42 19.20 -6.43
C TRP A 270 -18.30 18.23 -5.63
N ASP A 271 -18.93 17.27 -6.32
CA ASP A 271 -19.56 16.08 -5.74
C ASP A 271 -19.02 14.84 -6.45
N LEU A 272 -18.71 13.79 -5.69
CA LEU A 272 -18.34 12.50 -6.25
C LEU A 272 -18.84 11.36 -5.36
N GLY A 273 -19.22 10.24 -5.97
CA GLY A 273 -19.70 9.07 -5.25
C GLY A 273 -20.47 8.13 -6.17
N VAL A 274 -21.61 7.64 -5.70
CA VAL A 274 -22.47 6.72 -6.45
C VAL A 274 -23.92 7.19 -6.45
N VAL A 275 -24.65 6.79 -7.49
CA VAL A 275 -26.07 7.06 -7.67
C VAL A 275 -26.79 5.80 -8.13
N LYS A 276 -28.05 5.64 -7.72
CA LYS A 276 -28.95 4.62 -8.28
C LYS A 276 -29.05 4.75 -9.80
N GLU A 277 -29.00 3.61 -10.50
CA GLU A 277 -29.10 3.60 -11.97
C GLU A 277 -30.45 4.16 -12.44
N SER A 278 -31.53 3.94 -11.69
CA SER A 278 -32.88 4.42 -12.00
C SER A 278 -33.10 5.93 -11.85
N VAL A 279 -32.18 6.65 -11.19
CA VAL A 279 -32.35 8.08 -10.91
C VAL A 279 -32.09 8.90 -12.17
N SER A 280 -33.07 9.76 -12.52
CA SER A 280 -32.93 10.74 -13.59
C SER A 280 -31.85 11.76 -13.25
N ARG A 281 -30.97 12.03 -14.21
CA ARG A 281 -29.84 12.96 -14.07
C ARG A 281 -30.08 14.27 -14.83
N GLN A 282 -31.31 14.51 -15.25
CA GLN A 282 -31.71 15.71 -15.96
C GLN A 282 -32.24 16.77 -14.98
N GLY A 283 -31.89 18.03 -15.21
CA GLY A 283 -32.38 19.15 -14.40
C GLY A 283 -31.59 19.37 -13.09
N ILE A 284 -32.21 20.08 -12.15
CA ILE A 284 -31.61 20.41 -10.86
C ILE A 284 -31.63 19.16 -9.97
N LEU A 285 -30.45 18.61 -9.68
CA LEU A 285 -30.31 17.39 -8.88
C LEU A 285 -30.33 17.72 -7.38
N ASN A 286 -31.18 17.00 -6.65
CA ASN A 286 -31.13 16.99 -5.20
C ASN A 286 -30.20 15.86 -4.73
N VAL A 287 -28.92 16.15 -4.58
CA VAL A 287 -27.90 15.14 -4.25
C VAL A 287 -27.99 14.78 -2.76
N ASN A 288 -28.79 13.77 -2.42
CA ASN A 288 -28.83 13.19 -1.07
C ASN A 288 -29.23 11.70 -1.09
N THR A 289 -29.03 11.04 0.05
CA THR A 289 -29.32 9.61 0.25
C THR A 289 -30.78 9.22 -0.03
N GLU A 290 -31.77 10.03 0.36
CA GLU A 290 -33.19 9.77 0.04
C GLU A 290 -33.50 9.87 -1.45
N SER A 291 -32.76 10.72 -2.18
CA SER A 291 -32.90 10.90 -3.62
C SER A 291 -32.03 9.90 -4.41
N GLY A 292 -31.40 8.93 -3.74
CA GLY A 292 -30.61 7.88 -4.36
C GLY A 292 -29.14 8.24 -4.64
N PHE A 293 -28.58 9.22 -3.94
CA PHE A 293 -27.18 9.64 -4.07
C PHE A 293 -26.40 9.42 -2.77
N TRP A 294 -25.26 8.74 -2.88
CA TRP A 294 -24.26 8.59 -1.81
C TRP A 294 -22.96 9.24 -2.28
N ALA A 295 -22.82 10.53 -1.98
CA ALA A 295 -21.76 11.38 -2.48
C ALA A 295 -21.01 12.10 -1.36
N LEU A 296 -19.70 12.18 -1.51
CA LEU A 296 -18.84 13.11 -0.81
C LEU A 296 -18.75 14.41 -1.62
N ALA A 297 -18.87 15.53 -0.94
CA ALA A 297 -18.88 16.85 -1.55
C ALA A 297 -17.86 17.78 -0.93
N LEU A 298 -17.24 18.62 -1.76
CA LEU A 298 -16.52 19.81 -1.34
C LEU A 298 -17.39 21.05 -1.63
N ARG A 299 -17.43 21.97 -0.68
CA ARG A 299 -18.15 23.24 -0.78
C ARG A 299 -17.22 24.43 -0.59
N GLU A 300 -17.72 25.58 -1.01
CA GLU A 300 -17.05 26.87 -0.84
C GLU A 300 -16.62 27.09 0.62
N GLY A 301 -15.40 27.59 0.82
CA GLY A 301 -14.78 27.66 2.14
C GLY A 301 -14.06 26.39 2.59
N GLY A 302 -13.94 25.37 1.72
CA GLY A 302 -13.13 24.16 1.99
C GLY A 302 -13.83 23.12 2.88
N GLN A 303 -15.15 23.20 3.02
CA GLN A 303 -15.93 22.29 3.84
C GLN A 303 -16.27 21.01 3.07
N TYR A 304 -15.93 19.87 3.66
CA TYR A 304 -16.32 18.55 3.17
C TYR A 304 -17.64 18.12 3.82
N CYS A 305 -18.55 17.55 3.04
CA CYS A 305 -19.82 17.04 3.52
C CYS A 305 -20.18 15.71 2.84
N ALA A 306 -20.84 14.83 3.58
CA ALA A 306 -21.53 13.66 3.05
C ALA A 306 -22.99 14.02 2.75
N SER A 307 -23.52 13.52 1.64
CA SER A 307 -24.90 13.75 1.16
C SER A 307 -25.98 13.00 1.96
N THR A 308 -25.77 12.80 3.27
CA THR A 308 -26.80 12.33 4.21
C THR A 308 -27.92 13.37 4.36
N LYS A 309 -29.03 12.98 4.99
CA LYS A 309 -30.10 13.92 5.33
C LYS A 309 -30.33 13.93 6.85
N PRO A 310 -30.03 15.04 7.56
CA PRO A 310 -29.38 16.25 7.06
C PRO A 310 -27.92 15.99 6.66
N TRP A 311 -27.34 16.88 5.85
CA TRP A 311 -25.96 16.74 5.37
C TRP A 311 -24.97 16.70 6.53
N THR A 312 -24.13 15.66 6.55
CA THR A 312 -23.13 15.45 7.60
C THR A 312 -21.83 16.13 7.22
N LYS A 313 -21.32 17.01 8.09
CA LYS A 313 -19.98 17.60 7.92
C LYS A 313 -18.91 16.54 8.14
N VAL A 314 -17.91 16.53 7.27
CA VAL A 314 -16.78 15.58 7.31
C VAL A 314 -15.50 16.36 7.58
N TYR A 315 -14.72 15.89 8.56
CA TYR A 315 -13.44 16.50 8.91
C TYR A 315 -12.32 15.76 8.20
N VAL A 316 -11.55 16.48 7.39
CA VAL A 316 -10.40 15.91 6.66
C VAL A 316 -9.13 16.56 7.18
N LYS A 317 -8.16 15.74 7.60
CA LYS A 317 -6.91 16.18 8.23
C LYS A 317 -6.06 17.09 7.33
N ARG A 318 -6.13 16.88 6.02
CA ARG A 318 -5.48 17.68 4.97
C ARG A 318 -6.40 17.77 3.77
N LYS A 319 -6.16 18.72 2.85
CA LYS A 319 -6.90 18.79 1.58
C LYS A 319 -6.40 17.69 0.61
N PRO A 320 -7.17 16.63 0.33
CA PRO A 320 -6.80 15.62 -0.65
C PRO A 320 -6.80 16.20 -2.06
N HIS A 321 -5.79 15.84 -2.85
CA HIS A 321 -5.75 16.14 -4.30
C HIS A 321 -6.40 15.03 -5.14
N ARG A 322 -6.62 13.87 -4.53
CA ARG A 322 -7.28 12.68 -5.12
C ARG A 322 -8.22 12.08 -4.09
N ILE A 323 -9.31 11.49 -4.56
CA ILE A 323 -10.23 10.73 -3.74
C ILE A 323 -10.36 9.33 -4.33
N ARG A 324 -10.17 8.31 -3.49
CA ARG A 324 -10.48 6.93 -3.82
C ARG A 324 -11.90 6.62 -3.36
N VAL A 325 -12.72 6.06 -4.24
CA VAL A 325 -14.06 5.56 -3.95
C VAL A 325 -14.03 4.05 -4.03
N SER A 326 -14.49 3.39 -2.96
CA SER A 326 -14.55 1.93 -2.84
C SER A 326 -16.01 1.53 -2.62
N LEU A 327 -16.57 0.74 -3.53
CA LEU A 327 -17.95 0.28 -3.50
C LEU A 327 -17.98 -1.24 -3.34
N ASN A 328 -18.75 -1.70 -2.36
CA ASN A 328 -19.16 -3.10 -2.20
C ASN A 328 -20.69 -3.22 -2.15
N ASN A 329 -21.20 -4.43 -1.91
CA ASN A 329 -22.64 -4.71 -1.92
C ASN A 329 -23.40 -4.08 -0.73
N ARG A 330 -22.72 -3.50 0.26
CA ARG A 330 -23.31 -2.99 1.49
C ARG A 330 -22.99 -1.53 1.78
N GLU A 331 -21.85 -1.03 1.30
CA GLU A 331 -21.32 0.28 1.64
C GLU A 331 -20.50 0.89 0.51
N VAL A 332 -20.41 2.22 0.55
CA VAL A 332 -19.48 3.01 -0.27
C VAL A 332 -18.61 3.87 0.64
N SER A 333 -17.30 3.72 0.48
CA SER A 333 -16.28 4.32 1.34
C SER A 333 -15.33 5.21 0.54
N PHE A 334 -14.93 6.32 1.16
CA PHE A 334 -14.08 7.35 0.57
C PHE A 334 -12.76 7.44 1.32
N TYR A 335 -11.64 7.51 0.61
CA TYR A 335 -10.30 7.57 1.18
C TYR A 335 -9.43 8.61 0.49
N ASP A 336 -8.46 9.15 1.22
CA ASP A 336 -7.30 9.82 0.64
C ASP A 336 -6.29 8.75 0.18
N PRO A 337 -6.08 8.53 -1.13
CA PRO A 337 -5.16 7.50 -1.60
C PRO A 337 -3.70 7.82 -1.28
N PHE A 338 -3.37 9.05 -0.83
CA PHE A 338 -2.02 9.43 -0.41
C PHE A 338 -1.54 8.65 0.82
N ASP A 339 -2.43 8.27 1.73
CA ASP A 339 -2.08 7.53 2.95
C ASP A 339 -3.11 6.47 3.34
N MET A 340 -4.11 6.26 2.49
CA MET A 340 -5.29 5.43 2.75
C MET A 340 -6.08 5.90 3.99
N THR A 341 -5.97 7.17 4.37
CA THR A 341 -6.81 7.73 5.45
C THR A 341 -8.27 7.68 5.02
N HIS A 342 -9.09 7.07 5.87
CA HIS A 342 -10.53 7.06 5.73
C HIS A 342 -11.11 8.47 5.85
N ILE A 343 -12.02 8.82 4.93
CA ILE A 343 -12.71 10.11 4.91
C ILE A 343 -14.15 9.93 5.39
N TYR A 344 -14.91 9.03 4.76
CA TYR A 344 -16.31 8.79 5.10
C TYR A 344 -16.80 7.45 4.54
N THR A 345 -17.82 6.86 5.16
CA THR A 345 -18.51 5.66 4.65
C THR A 345 -20.02 5.84 4.78
N PHE A 346 -20.74 5.51 3.71
CA PHE A 346 -22.17 5.25 3.80
C PHE A 346 -22.39 3.75 3.89
N SER A 347 -23.06 3.31 4.95
CA SER A 347 -23.54 1.94 5.13
C SER A 347 -24.97 1.79 4.60
N ASP A 348 -25.46 0.56 4.55
CA ASP A 348 -26.85 0.22 4.19
C ASP A 348 -27.26 0.68 2.78
N LEU A 349 -26.39 0.42 1.80
CA LEU A 349 -26.69 0.67 0.39
C LEU A 349 -27.88 -0.18 -0.10
N PRO A 350 -28.66 0.33 -1.07
CA PRO A 350 -29.75 -0.43 -1.67
C PRO A 350 -29.23 -1.63 -2.47
N THR A 351 -30.08 -2.64 -2.64
CA THR A 351 -29.81 -3.79 -3.52
C THR A 351 -29.85 -3.44 -5.01
N GLU A 352 -30.37 -2.26 -5.35
CA GLU A 352 -30.41 -1.74 -6.71
C GLU A 352 -28.99 -1.45 -7.23
N LYS A 353 -28.80 -1.61 -8.54
CA LYS A 353 -27.53 -1.28 -9.20
C LYS A 353 -27.17 0.19 -9.02
N LEU A 354 -25.94 0.42 -8.56
CA LEU A 354 -25.34 1.74 -8.38
C LEU A 354 -24.29 1.99 -9.46
N VAL A 355 -24.20 3.24 -9.91
CA VAL A 355 -23.20 3.68 -10.90
C VAL A 355 -22.42 4.89 -10.38
N PRO A 356 -21.16 5.11 -10.85
CA PRO A 356 -20.38 6.27 -10.45
C PRO A 356 -21.10 7.59 -10.77
N PHE A 357 -21.02 8.53 -9.84
CA PHE A 357 -21.55 9.88 -9.94
C PHE A 357 -20.43 10.91 -9.79
N PHE A 358 -20.38 11.88 -10.70
CA PHE A 358 -19.41 12.96 -10.70
C PHE A 358 -20.09 14.28 -11.06
N SER A 359 -19.83 15.31 -10.28
CA SER A 359 -20.26 16.69 -10.52
C SER A 359 -19.06 17.62 -10.27
N PRO A 360 -18.50 18.26 -11.30
CA PRO A 360 -17.40 19.22 -11.12
C PRO A 360 -17.87 20.56 -10.50
N CYS A 361 -19.18 20.71 -10.24
CA CYS A 361 -19.87 21.95 -9.93
C CYS A 361 -19.67 23.04 -11.00
N VAL A 362 -20.26 24.21 -10.79
CA VAL A 362 -20.13 25.37 -11.68
C VAL A 362 -18.67 25.83 -11.72
N SER A 363 -18.16 26.08 -12.92
CA SER A 363 -16.90 26.80 -13.12
C SER A 363 -17.15 28.27 -12.86
N ASP A 364 -16.58 28.84 -11.81
CA ASP A 364 -16.34 30.27 -11.73
C ASP A 364 -15.16 30.63 -12.65
N GLN A 365 -15.03 31.89 -13.06
CA GLN A 365 -13.91 32.36 -13.92
C GLN A 365 -12.56 32.39 -13.17
N GLY A 366 -12.32 31.42 -12.27
CA GLY A 366 -11.15 31.36 -11.40
C GLY A 366 -11.04 30.03 -10.64
N SER A 367 -11.57 30.00 -9.42
CA SER A 367 -11.17 29.05 -8.35
C SER A 367 -11.55 27.58 -8.55
N ASN A 368 -12.50 27.26 -9.43
CA ASN A 368 -13.07 25.94 -9.65
C ASN A 368 -13.02 25.49 -11.13
N SER A 369 -12.17 26.10 -11.94
CA SER A 369 -12.06 25.87 -13.38
C SER A 369 -11.43 24.53 -13.79
N GLU A 370 -10.70 23.86 -12.88
CA GLU A 370 -10.07 22.57 -13.17
C GLU A 370 -11.11 21.43 -13.33
N PRO A 371 -10.87 20.45 -14.22
CA PRO A 371 -11.75 19.28 -14.38
C PRO A 371 -11.54 18.24 -13.29
N LEU A 372 -12.55 17.38 -13.06
CA LEU A 372 -12.35 16.10 -12.39
C LEU A 372 -11.72 15.12 -13.38
N ARG A 373 -10.66 14.40 -12.98
CA ARG A 373 -10.00 13.40 -13.85
C ARG A 373 -10.06 12.02 -13.21
N ILE A 374 -10.63 11.05 -13.92
CA ILE A 374 -10.62 9.65 -13.48
C ILE A 374 -9.23 9.07 -13.77
N MET A 375 -8.63 8.44 -12.78
CA MET A 375 -7.34 7.76 -12.93
C MET A 375 -7.56 6.32 -13.40
N PRO A 376 -6.86 5.87 -14.47
CA PRO A 376 -6.84 4.45 -14.81
C PRO A 376 -6.14 3.68 -13.70
N VAL A 377 -6.90 2.85 -12.97
CA VAL A 377 -6.34 1.87 -12.04
C VAL A 377 -5.95 0.65 -12.86
N LYS A 378 -4.70 0.16 -12.76
CA LYS A 378 -4.30 -1.09 -13.40
C LYS A 378 -5.00 -2.24 -12.68
N VAL A 379 -6.10 -2.73 -13.26
CA VAL A 379 -6.78 -3.94 -12.80
C VAL A 379 -6.09 -5.13 -13.46
N ALA A 380 -5.32 -5.90 -12.69
CA ALA A 380 -4.86 -7.22 -13.12
C ALA A 380 -5.99 -8.21 -12.84
N VAL A 381 -6.72 -8.62 -13.87
CA VAL A 381 -7.69 -9.70 -13.79
C VAL A 381 -6.94 -11.01 -14.05
N THR A 382 -6.55 -11.71 -12.99
CA THR A 382 -6.03 -13.07 -13.14
C THR A 382 -7.22 -14.01 -13.26
N ILE A 383 -7.56 -14.39 -14.49
CA ILE A 383 -8.46 -15.52 -14.73
C ILE A 383 -7.66 -16.77 -14.39
N THR A 384 -7.94 -17.39 -13.24
CA THR A 384 -7.48 -18.76 -12.98
C THR A 384 -8.23 -19.69 -13.93
N PRO A 385 -7.56 -20.45 -14.80
CA PRO A 385 -8.24 -21.51 -15.55
C PRO A 385 -8.77 -22.52 -14.53
N GLU A 386 -10.05 -22.87 -14.66
CA GLU A 386 -10.60 -24.05 -14.01
C GLU A 386 -9.70 -25.26 -14.37
N LEU A 387 -9.28 -25.99 -13.33
CA LEU A 387 -8.61 -27.26 -13.48
C LEU A 387 -9.56 -28.19 -14.26
N ALA A 388 -9.23 -28.45 -15.52
CA ALA A 388 -9.79 -29.54 -16.27
C ALA A 388 -9.06 -30.83 -15.88
N ASP A 389 -9.86 -31.74 -15.33
CA ASP A 389 -9.71 -33.18 -15.07
C ASP A 389 -8.62 -33.69 -14.10
#